data_AF-A0A938T483-F1
#
_entry.id   AF-A0A938T483-F1
#
_cell.length_a   1.000
_cell.length_b   1.000
_cell.length_c   1.000
_cell.angle_alpha   90.00
_cell.angle_beta   90.00
_cell.angle_gamma   90.00
#
_symmetry.space_group_name_H-M   'P 1'
#
loop_
_entity.id
_entity.type
_entity.pdbx_description
1 polymer ?
#
loop_
_entity_poly.entity_id
_entity_poly.type
_entity_poly.pdbx_seq_one_letter_code
_entity_poly.pdbx_strand_id
1 'polypeptide(L)'
;MITKLTAISNLKKYTGQDLSVLAKKHGITIYKNGKQNKGWKGLTLERLAGLSTDNIPSPNGLDFELKSTSYIIKDGIYKPKETMAITMINPIDLKNTSFYKSHCWRKLKSIVFCAVSWYGKNIKKSELLKVTSFEFLKDEKLIKEIEEDYEFIRKKLINKGFSALTGKDGKWIQARTKGPGHGSISRAFYARKNLLNSIFKF
;
A
#
# COMPACT_ATOMS: atom_id res chain seq x y z
N MET A 1 -16.91 12.38 9.37
CA MET A 1 -16.05 11.74 8.35
C MET A 1 -14.63 12.30 8.50
N ILE A 2 -13.58 11.48 8.49
CA ILE A 2 -12.21 11.98 8.67
C ILE A 2 -11.56 12.29 7.32
N THR A 3 -10.82 13.39 7.23
CA THR A 3 -10.08 13.74 6.01
C THR A 3 -8.73 13.03 5.95
N LYS A 4 -8.12 12.98 4.76
CA LYS A 4 -6.74 12.47 4.57
C LYS A 4 -5.73 13.19 5.46
N LEU A 5 -5.81 14.52 5.55
CA LEU A 5 -4.91 15.33 6.36
C LEU A 5 -5.11 15.08 7.86
N THR A 6 -6.36 14.96 8.30
CA THR A 6 -6.68 14.58 9.69
C THR A 6 -6.14 13.20 10.03
N ALA A 7 -6.31 12.21 9.14
CA ALA A 7 -5.78 10.87 9.33
C ALA A 7 -4.25 10.85 9.45
N ILE A 8 -3.55 11.57 8.57
CA ILE A 8 -2.09 11.73 8.63
C ILE A 8 -1.67 12.38 9.95
N SER A 9 -2.34 13.46 10.35
CA SER A 9 -2.05 14.17 11.61
C SER A 9 -2.23 13.27 12.83
N ASN A 10 -3.33 12.50 12.87
CA ASN A 10 -3.59 11.56 13.96
C ASN A 10 -2.53 10.46 14.03
N LEU A 11 -2.22 9.82 12.90
CA LEU A 11 -1.24 8.75 12.84
C LEU A 11 0.17 9.21 13.24
N LYS A 12 0.57 10.42 12.85
CA LYS A 12 1.90 10.97 13.18
C LYS A 12 2.16 11.04 14.68
N LYS A 13 1.13 11.23 15.52
CA LYS A 13 1.23 11.21 16.99
C LYS A 13 1.75 9.89 17.56
N TYR A 14 1.62 8.80 16.81
CA TYR A 14 2.00 7.45 17.21
C TYR A 14 3.31 6.97 16.55
N THR A 15 4.02 7.84 15.82
CA THR A 15 5.32 7.50 15.23
C THR A 15 6.32 7.13 16.34
N GLY A 16 7.07 6.04 16.14
CA GLY A 16 7.98 5.45 17.12
C GLY A 16 7.32 4.54 18.15
N GLN A 17 5.98 4.50 18.24
CA GLN A 17 5.28 3.67 19.22
C GLN A 17 5.02 2.25 18.72
N ASP A 18 4.99 1.28 19.65
CA ASP A 18 4.64 -0.10 19.35
C ASP A 18 3.14 -0.26 19.12
N LEU A 19 2.77 -0.55 17.87
CA LEU A 19 1.41 -0.86 17.45
C LEU A 19 0.83 -2.04 18.22
N SER A 20 1.64 -2.97 18.74
CA SER A 20 1.11 -4.10 19.51
C SER A 20 0.45 -3.69 20.82
N VAL A 21 1.00 -2.66 21.47
CA VAL A 21 0.44 -2.07 22.69
C VAL A 21 -0.84 -1.32 22.35
N LEU A 22 -0.82 -0.54 21.27
CA LEU A 22 -1.97 0.22 20.79
C LEU A 22 -3.11 -0.70 20.34
N ALA A 23 -2.81 -1.80 19.66
CA ALA A 23 -3.77 -2.82 19.25
C ALA A 23 -4.51 -3.39 20.45
N LYS A 24 -3.79 -3.77 21.53
CA LYS A 24 -4.39 -4.25 22.77
C LYS A 24 -5.30 -3.21 23.42
N LYS A 25 -4.86 -1.94 23.47
CA LYS A 25 -5.66 -0.83 24.01
C LYS A 25 -6.99 -0.65 23.28
N HIS A 26 -7.02 -0.96 21.98
CA HIS A 26 -8.22 -0.88 21.15
C HIS A 26 -8.95 -2.23 20.96
N GLY A 27 -8.60 -3.27 21.73
CA GLY A 27 -9.25 -4.59 21.64
C GLY A 27 -9.00 -5.34 20.33
N ILE A 28 -7.94 -4.99 19.58
CA ILE A 28 -7.64 -5.61 18.29
C ILE A 28 -6.88 -6.92 18.47
N THR A 29 -7.43 -7.99 17.91
CA THR A 29 -6.85 -9.34 17.98
C THR A 29 -5.59 -9.46 17.11
N ILE A 30 -4.44 -9.64 17.75
CA ILE A 30 -3.13 -9.86 17.07
C ILE A 30 -2.93 -11.35 16.72
N TYR A 31 -3.41 -12.27 17.56
CA TYR A 31 -3.31 -13.71 17.37
C TYR A 31 -4.67 -14.36 17.56
N LYS A 32 -5.00 -15.30 16.67
CA LYS A 32 -6.19 -16.15 16.77
C LYS A 32 -5.76 -17.60 16.55
N ASN A 33 -6.06 -18.48 17.52
CA ASN A 33 -5.75 -19.92 17.46
C ASN A 33 -4.27 -20.20 17.11
N GLY A 34 -3.34 -19.54 17.81
CA GLY A 34 -1.90 -19.69 17.60
C GLY A 34 -1.34 -19.08 16.31
N LYS A 35 -2.19 -18.55 15.42
CA LYS A 35 -1.78 -17.89 14.17
C LYS A 35 -1.88 -16.37 14.29
N GLN A 36 -0.86 -15.68 13.79
CA GLN A 36 -0.88 -14.22 13.74
C GLN A 36 -1.95 -13.74 12.74
N ASN A 37 -2.83 -12.83 13.18
CA ASN A 37 -3.79 -12.18 12.32
C ASN A 37 -3.07 -11.25 11.34
N LYS A 38 -3.01 -11.60 10.05
CA LYS A 38 -2.25 -10.81 9.06
C LYS A 38 -2.71 -9.34 8.94
N GLY A 39 -3.96 -9.03 9.29
CA GLY A 39 -4.54 -7.69 9.18
C GLY A 39 -4.40 -6.81 10.43
N TRP A 40 -3.85 -7.32 11.55
CA TRP A 40 -3.90 -6.61 12.84
C TRP A 40 -3.28 -5.21 12.79
N LYS A 41 -2.19 -5.02 12.06
CA LYS A 41 -1.50 -3.73 11.91
C LYS A 41 -2.37 -2.71 11.17
N GLY A 42 -3.02 -3.14 10.09
CA GLY A 42 -3.93 -2.31 9.30
C GLY A 42 -5.09 -1.82 10.16
N LEU A 43 -5.78 -2.75 10.84
CA LEU A 43 -6.89 -2.42 11.75
C LEU A 43 -6.47 -1.46 12.86
N THR A 44 -5.26 -1.62 13.40
CA THR A 44 -4.72 -0.74 14.44
C THR A 44 -4.52 0.66 13.88
N LEU A 45 -3.89 0.79 12.71
CA LEU A 45 -3.68 2.09 12.07
C LEU A 45 -5.00 2.75 11.66
N GLU A 46 -6.01 2.00 11.21
CA GLU A 46 -7.34 2.54 10.92
C GLU A 46 -7.98 3.15 12.17
N ARG A 47 -7.95 2.44 13.31
CA ARG A 47 -8.40 2.99 14.60
C ARG A 47 -7.64 4.25 15.00
N LEU A 48 -6.31 4.23 14.90
CA LEU A 48 -5.46 5.37 15.25
C LEU A 48 -5.66 6.56 14.31
N ALA A 49 -6.01 6.34 13.05
CA ALA A 49 -6.37 7.40 12.11
C ALA A 49 -7.69 8.08 12.50
N GLY A 50 -8.56 7.39 13.24
CA GLY A 50 -9.91 7.86 13.60
C GLY A 50 -11.01 7.24 12.72
N LEU A 51 -10.73 6.14 12.03
CA LEU A 51 -11.73 5.41 11.25
C LEU A 51 -12.59 4.54 12.18
N SER A 52 -13.89 4.52 11.94
CA SER A 52 -14.79 3.55 12.58
C SER A 52 -14.55 2.16 11.97
N THR A 53 -14.71 1.12 12.79
CA THR A 53 -14.64 -0.29 12.34
C THR A 53 -15.97 -0.80 11.82
N ASP A 54 -16.98 0.05 11.75
CA ASP A 54 -18.26 -0.35 11.23
C ASP A 54 -18.03 -0.66 9.76
N ASN A 55 -18.17 -1.93 9.38
CA ASN A 55 -18.03 -2.44 8.01
C ASN A 55 -19.08 -1.87 7.05
N ILE A 56 -19.62 -0.68 7.32
CA ILE A 56 -20.52 0.04 6.46
C ILE A 56 -19.64 0.62 5.34
N PRO A 57 -19.83 0.19 4.09
CA PRO A 57 -19.23 0.88 2.95
C PRO A 57 -19.68 2.34 3.04
N SER A 58 -18.76 3.27 3.32
CA SER A 58 -19.11 4.68 3.48
C SER A 58 -19.85 5.12 2.22
N PRO A 59 -21.11 5.62 2.32
CA PRO A 59 -21.90 6.05 1.16
C PRO A 59 -21.18 7.14 0.35
N ASN A 60 -20.32 7.89 1.03
CA ASN A 60 -19.45 8.94 0.49
C ASN A 60 -18.02 8.58 0.90
N GLY A 61 -17.31 7.88 0.01
CA GLY A 61 -16.05 7.21 0.30
C GLY A 61 -15.05 8.07 1.05
N LEU A 62 -14.29 7.44 1.95
CA LEU A 62 -13.06 8.04 2.45
C LEU A 62 -12.27 8.58 1.26
N ASP A 63 -11.93 9.87 1.27
CA ASP A 63 -11.11 10.52 0.22
C ASP A 63 -9.69 9.93 0.12
N PHE A 64 -9.39 8.93 0.96
CA PHE A 64 -8.10 8.31 1.06
C PHE A 64 -8.21 6.83 1.42
N GLU A 65 -7.14 6.10 1.11
CA GLU A 65 -6.98 4.70 1.50
C GLU A 65 -5.78 4.59 2.45
N LEU A 66 -5.88 3.79 3.50
CA LEU A 66 -4.75 3.55 4.40
C LEU A 66 -4.02 2.27 3.96
N LYS A 67 -2.71 2.36 3.72
CA LYS A 67 -1.88 1.17 3.49
C LYS A 67 -0.64 1.17 4.37
N SER A 68 -0.44 0.05 5.04
CA SER A 68 0.81 -0.23 5.76
C SER A 68 1.74 -1.11 4.95
N THR A 69 3.04 -0.81 4.95
CA THR A 69 4.08 -1.68 4.42
C THR A 69 5.15 -1.94 5.47
N SER A 70 5.65 -3.17 5.52
CA SER A 70 6.64 -3.60 6.50
C SER A 70 8.06 -3.27 6.05
N TYR A 71 8.87 -2.74 6.97
CA TYR A 71 10.28 -2.42 6.76
C TYR A 71 11.19 -3.24 7.66
N ILE A 72 12.35 -3.60 7.13
CA ILE A 72 13.46 -4.25 7.85
C ILE A 72 14.65 -3.30 7.87
N ILE A 73 15.53 -3.44 8.85
CA ILE A 73 16.84 -2.78 8.84
C ILE A 73 17.83 -3.78 8.25
N LYS A 74 18.54 -3.37 7.20
CA LYS A 74 19.64 -4.15 6.61
C LYS A 74 20.79 -3.20 6.32
N ASP A 75 21.95 -3.48 6.92
CA ASP A 75 23.17 -2.67 6.80
C ASP A 75 22.93 -1.23 7.31
N GLY A 76 22.21 -1.09 8.43
CA GLY A 76 21.84 0.21 9.01
C GLY A 76 20.74 0.97 8.26
N ILE A 77 20.26 0.46 7.11
CA ILE A 77 19.30 1.16 6.25
C ILE A 77 17.93 0.47 6.28
N TYR A 78 16.87 1.26 6.38
CA TYR A 78 15.49 0.78 6.25
C TYR A 78 15.19 0.34 4.82
N LYS A 79 14.76 -0.92 4.64
CA LYS A 79 14.38 -1.49 3.35
C LYS A 79 12.97 -2.10 3.42
N PRO A 80 12.10 -1.89 2.42
CA PRO A 80 10.79 -2.50 2.38
C PRO A 80 10.95 -4.00 2.26
N LYS A 81 10.24 -4.71 3.13
CA LYS A 81 10.26 -6.18 3.15
C LYS A 81 9.64 -6.74 1.89
N GLU A 82 8.55 -6.15 1.42
CA GLU A 82 7.71 -6.62 0.32
C GLU A 82 7.27 -5.46 -0.58
N THR A 83 6.74 -5.77 -1.75
CA THR A 83 6.03 -4.81 -2.60
C THR A 83 4.62 -4.57 -2.07
N MET A 84 4.06 -3.39 -2.32
CA MET A 84 2.74 -3.03 -1.80
C MET A 84 1.70 -2.97 -2.92
N ALA A 85 0.57 -3.65 -2.78
CA ALA A 85 -0.52 -3.55 -3.76
C ALA A 85 -1.10 -2.12 -3.78
N ILE A 86 -1.31 -1.57 -4.97
CA ILE A 86 -1.96 -0.27 -5.19
C ILE A 86 -3.44 -0.51 -5.50
N THR A 87 -3.74 -1.22 -6.58
CA THR A 87 -5.11 -1.53 -7.02
C THR A 87 -5.13 -2.74 -7.96
N MET A 88 -6.26 -3.44 -8.05
CA MET A 88 -6.47 -4.46 -9.09
C MET A 88 -6.39 -3.85 -10.49
N ILE A 89 -5.93 -4.64 -11.46
CA ILE A 89 -5.92 -4.28 -12.88
C ILE A 89 -7.22 -4.79 -13.50
N ASN A 90 -8.05 -3.87 -13.98
CA ASN A 90 -9.13 -4.17 -14.90
C ASN A 90 -8.58 -4.04 -16.34
N PRO A 91 -8.60 -5.11 -17.15
CA PRO A 91 -8.05 -5.05 -18.51
C PRO A 91 -8.81 -4.09 -19.42
N ILE A 92 -10.12 -3.89 -19.22
CA ILE A 92 -10.91 -2.96 -20.03
C ILE A 92 -10.49 -1.52 -19.70
N ASP A 93 -10.47 -1.17 -18.42
CA ASP A 93 -10.07 0.17 -17.97
C ASP A 93 -8.62 0.49 -18.35
N LEU A 94 -7.70 -0.46 -18.17
CA LEU A 94 -6.30 -0.29 -18.51
C LEU A 94 -6.12 -0.02 -20.01
N LYS A 95 -6.86 -0.71 -20.88
CA LYS A 95 -6.82 -0.43 -22.33
C LYS A 95 -7.30 0.99 -22.65
N ASN A 96 -8.31 1.48 -21.95
CA ASN A 96 -9.04 2.69 -22.34
C ASN A 96 -8.59 3.97 -21.61
N THR A 97 -7.77 3.86 -20.57
CA THR A 97 -7.37 5.03 -19.75
C THR A 97 -5.87 5.28 -19.79
N SER A 98 -5.48 6.52 -20.10
CA SER A 98 -4.10 6.99 -19.92
C SER A 98 -3.76 7.12 -18.44
N PHE A 99 -2.47 7.18 -18.12
CA PHE A 99 -1.99 7.23 -16.73
C PHE A 99 -2.73 8.22 -15.83
N TYR A 100 -2.80 9.51 -16.18
CA TYR A 100 -3.44 10.53 -15.34
C TYR A 100 -4.95 10.39 -15.18
N LYS A 101 -5.61 9.64 -16.06
CA LYS A 101 -7.05 9.32 -15.99
C LYS A 101 -7.31 7.95 -15.34
N SER A 102 -6.27 7.20 -15.02
CA SER A 102 -6.37 5.82 -14.56
C SER A 102 -6.80 5.71 -13.09
N HIS A 103 -7.44 4.59 -12.77
CA HIS A 103 -7.69 4.19 -11.38
C HIS A 103 -6.39 4.05 -10.57
N CYS A 104 -5.31 3.59 -11.22
CA CYS A 104 -4.01 3.43 -10.58
C CYS A 104 -3.48 4.76 -10.05
N TRP A 105 -3.48 5.80 -10.89
CA TRP A 105 -3.04 7.14 -10.50
C TRP A 105 -3.91 7.74 -9.39
N ARG A 106 -5.25 7.66 -9.54
CA ARG A 106 -6.18 8.14 -8.51
C ARG A 106 -5.92 7.47 -7.16
N LYS A 107 -5.75 6.14 -7.16
CA LYS A 107 -5.45 5.39 -5.94
C LYS A 107 -4.11 5.80 -5.34
N LEU A 108 -3.06 5.89 -6.15
CA LEU A 108 -1.72 6.25 -5.67
C LEU A 108 -1.72 7.58 -4.91
N LYS A 109 -2.38 8.62 -5.44
CA LYS A 109 -2.53 9.94 -4.79
C LYS A 109 -3.37 9.92 -3.51
N SER A 110 -4.34 9.01 -3.45
CA SER A 110 -5.25 8.89 -2.30
C SER A 110 -4.65 8.12 -1.12
N ILE A 111 -3.52 7.41 -1.28
CA ILE A 111 -3.03 6.55 -0.20
C ILE A 111 -2.32 7.36 0.91
N VAL A 112 -2.69 7.08 2.16
CA VAL A 112 -1.89 7.36 3.36
C VAL A 112 -0.98 6.17 3.62
N PHE A 113 0.32 6.40 3.46
CA PHE A 113 1.35 5.37 3.56
C PHE A 113 1.89 5.31 4.99
N CYS A 114 1.81 4.12 5.59
CA CYS A 114 2.38 3.84 6.91
C CYS A 114 3.52 2.82 6.79
N ALA A 115 4.75 3.22 7.11
CA ALA A 115 5.85 2.28 7.25
C ALA A 115 5.81 1.71 8.67
N VAL A 116 5.83 0.39 8.78
CA VAL A 116 5.84 -0.30 10.07
C VAL A 116 7.04 -1.22 10.17
N SER A 117 7.63 -1.36 11.35
CA SER A 117 8.79 -2.24 11.50
C SER A 117 8.40 -3.72 11.41
N TRP A 118 9.34 -4.52 10.93
CA TRP A 118 9.25 -5.97 10.92
C TRP A 118 10.49 -6.57 11.58
N TYR A 119 10.27 -7.26 12.68
CA TYR A 119 11.34 -7.86 13.50
C TYR A 119 11.43 -9.38 13.38
N GLY A 120 10.61 -10.02 12.54
CA GLY A 120 10.59 -11.47 12.42
C GLY A 120 9.19 -12.04 12.27
N LYS A 121 9.11 -13.36 12.01
CA LYS A 121 7.86 -14.11 12.13
C LYS A 121 7.50 -14.26 13.60
N ASN A 122 6.20 -14.22 13.93
CA ASN A 122 5.68 -14.40 15.29
C ASN A 122 6.15 -13.40 16.34
N ILE A 123 6.89 -12.34 15.95
CA ILE A 123 7.21 -11.24 16.84
C ILE A 123 5.94 -10.43 17.08
N LYS A 124 5.64 -10.20 18.35
CA LYS A 124 4.44 -9.49 18.80
C LYS A 124 4.58 -7.97 18.65
N LYS A 125 5.80 -7.45 18.54
CA LYS A 125 6.13 -6.02 18.41
C LYS A 125 6.11 -5.53 16.95
N SER A 126 5.61 -4.31 16.71
CA SER A 126 5.76 -3.59 15.44
C SER A 126 5.58 -2.10 15.67
N GLU A 127 6.57 -1.29 15.32
CA GLU A 127 6.55 0.15 15.51
C GLU A 127 6.01 0.86 14.26
N LEU A 128 5.27 1.96 14.45
CA LEU A 128 4.95 2.87 13.36
C LEU A 128 6.17 3.75 13.08
N LEU A 129 6.86 3.51 11.96
CA LEU A 129 8.12 4.18 11.66
C LEU A 129 7.94 5.53 10.99
N LYS A 130 6.99 5.63 10.05
CA LYS A 130 6.76 6.86 9.29
C LYS A 130 5.37 6.87 8.68
N VAL A 131 4.79 8.06 8.58
CA VAL A 131 3.50 8.32 7.93
C VAL A 131 3.68 9.39 6.87
N THR A 132 3.27 9.10 5.64
CA THR A 132 3.39 10.04 4.51
C THR A 132 2.24 9.85 3.50
N SER A 133 2.22 10.67 2.45
CA SER A 133 1.30 10.56 1.32
C SER A 133 2.05 10.78 0.02
N PHE A 134 1.53 10.26 -1.10
CA PHE A 134 2.19 10.39 -2.40
C PHE A 134 2.30 11.85 -2.86
N GLU A 135 1.33 12.70 -2.54
CA GLU A 135 1.32 14.12 -2.95
C GLU A 135 2.46 14.94 -2.34
N PHE A 136 3.09 14.45 -1.27
CA PHE A 136 4.29 15.08 -0.72
C PHE A 136 5.54 14.81 -1.56
N LEU A 137 5.45 13.93 -2.56
CA LEU A 137 6.50 13.76 -3.57
C LEU A 137 6.42 14.90 -4.58
N LYS A 138 7.24 15.93 -4.36
CA LYS A 138 7.52 16.99 -5.35
C LYS A 138 8.59 16.53 -6.34
N ASP A 139 8.39 15.35 -6.94
CA ASP A 139 9.37 14.72 -7.83
C ASP A 139 8.71 14.39 -9.18
N GLU A 140 8.74 15.36 -10.08
CA GLU A 140 8.13 15.26 -11.42
C GLU A 140 8.79 14.15 -12.26
N LYS A 141 10.10 13.96 -12.10
CA LYS A 141 10.83 12.89 -12.80
C LYS A 141 10.31 11.52 -12.36
N LEU A 142 10.15 11.30 -11.06
CA LEU A 142 9.59 10.06 -10.55
C LEU A 142 8.17 9.81 -11.06
N ILE A 143 7.33 10.85 -11.09
CA ILE A 143 5.95 10.73 -11.62
C ILE A 143 5.97 10.32 -13.09
N LYS A 144 6.84 10.94 -13.90
CA LYS A 144 7.01 10.58 -15.31
C LYS A 144 7.51 9.14 -15.49
N GLU A 145 8.45 8.68 -14.67
CA GLU A 145 8.92 7.28 -14.76
C GLU A 145 7.82 6.28 -14.32
N ILE A 146 6.91 6.66 -13.41
CA ILE A 146 5.73 5.84 -13.06
C ILE A 146 4.70 5.83 -14.20
N GLU A 147 4.51 6.96 -14.89
CA GLU A 147 3.69 7.04 -16.10
C GLU A 147 4.22 6.12 -17.20
N GLU A 148 5.53 6.13 -17.44
CA GLU A 148 6.20 5.26 -18.41
C GLU A 148 5.97 3.77 -18.10
N ASP A 149 6.06 3.37 -16.83
CA ASP A 149 5.73 2.01 -16.41
C ASP A 149 4.27 1.64 -16.69
N TYR A 150 3.34 2.55 -16.38
CA TYR A 150 1.91 2.33 -16.61
C TYR A 150 1.63 2.14 -18.10
N GLU A 151 2.14 3.05 -18.94
CA GLU A 151 1.93 2.98 -20.39
C GLU A 151 2.65 1.77 -21.01
N PHE A 152 3.81 1.35 -20.47
CA PHE A 152 4.44 0.09 -20.86
C PHE A 152 3.54 -1.11 -20.58
N ILE A 153 3.00 -1.22 -19.36
CA ILE A 153 2.08 -2.30 -18.97
C ILE A 153 0.81 -2.27 -19.83
N ARG A 154 0.26 -1.08 -20.07
CA ARG A 154 -0.91 -0.86 -20.93
C ARG A 154 -0.66 -1.31 -22.37
N LYS A 155 0.45 -0.88 -22.99
CA LYS A 155 0.84 -1.29 -24.36
C LYS A 155 1.04 -2.80 -24.45
N LYS A 156 1.68 -3.40 -23.44
CA LYS A 156 1.86 -4.85 -23.38
C LYS A 156 0.52 -5.60 -23.33
N LEU A 157 -0.44 -5.11 -22.54
CA LEU A 157 -1.80 -5.66 -22.51
C LEU A 157 -2.49 -5.58 -23.88
N ILE A 158 -2.39 -4.42 -24.55
CA ILE A 158 -3.01 -4.20 -25.87
C ILE A 158 -2.42 -5.17 -26.91
N ASN A 159 -1.08 -5.28 -26.95
CA ASN A 159 -0.38 -6.00 -28.01
C ASN A 159 -0.30 -7.51 -27.78
N LYS A 160 -0.26 -7.96 -26.51
CA LYS A 160 0.04 -9.36 -26.16
C LYS A 160 -1.03 -10.02 -25.28
N GLY A 161 -2.09 -9.28 -24.92
CA GLY A 161 -3.14 -9.78 -24.04
C GLY A 161 -2.79 -9.78 -22.55
N PHE A 162 -3.79 -10.06 -21.72
CA PHE A 162 -3.70 -9.92 -20.27
C PHE A 162 -2.79 -10.97 -19.60
N SER A 163 -2.75 -12.18 -20.15
CA SER A 163 -1.89 -13.27 -19.65
C SER A 163 -0.40 -12.94 -19.76
N ALA A 164 -0.02 -12.08 -20.70
CA ALA A 164 1.37 -11.64 -20.88
C ALA A 164 1.87 -10.67 -19.79
N LEU A 165 0.99 -10.14 -18.93
CA LEU A 165 1.38 -9.27 -17.82
C LEU A 165 2.07 -10.07 -16.71
N THR A 166 3.22 -9.58 -16.25
CA THR A 166 4.07 -10.28 -15.28
C THR A 166 4.64 -9.34 -14.22
N GLY A 167 5.03 -9.91 -13.08
CA GLY A 167 5.71 -9.15 -12.02
C GLY A 167 7.08 -8.61 -12.42
N LYS A 168 7.59 -8.89 -13.62
CA LYS A 168 8.81 -8.27 -14.15
C LYS A 168 8.56 -6.91 -14.79
N ASP A 169 7.30 -6.57 -15.11
CA ASP A 169 6.95 -5.34 -15.83
C ASP A 169 7.15 -4.08 -14.97
N GLY A 170 7.66 -3.01 -15.59
CA GLY A 170 7.91 -1.70 -14.98
C GLY A 170 9.08 -1.64 -13.97
N LYS A 171 9.53 -0.42 -13.66
CA LYS A 171 10.65 -0.09 -12.76
C LYS A 171 10.19 0.29 -11.36
N TRP A 172 9.11 1.05 -11.22
CA TRP A 172 8.52 1.59 -10.00
C TRP A 172 7.17 0.96 -9.66
N ILE A 173 6.33 0.71 -10.66
CA ILE A 173 5.10 -0.07 -10.51
C ILE A 173 5.19 -1.36 -11.36
N GLN A 174 4.43 -2.38 -10.97
CA GLN A 174 4.43 -3.68 -11.66
C GLN A 174 3.06 -4.35 -11.67
N ALA A 175 2.81 -5.21 -12.67
CA ALA A 175 1.61 -6.03 -12.77
C ALA A 175 1.86 -7.44 -12.17
N ARG A 176 1.51 -7.65 -10.90
CA ARG A 176 1.73 -8.94 -10.22
C ARG A 176 0.43 -9.71 -10.05
N THR A 177 0.51 -11.04 -10.07
CA THR A 177 -0.60 -11.92 -9.69
C THR A 177 -1.08 -11.62 -8.28
N LYS A 178 -2.39 -11.46 -8.11
CA LYS A 178 -3.05 -11.32 -6.80
C LYS A 178 -4.17 -12.34 -6.72
N GLY A 179 -4.27 -13.08 -5.62
CA GLY A 179 -5.32 -14.08 -5.39
C GLY A 179 -4.91 -15.12 -4.34
N PRO A 180 -5.80 -16.06 -3.99
CA PRO A 180 -5.57 -17.04 -2.92
C PRO A 180 -4.50 -18.10 -3.21
N GLY A 181 -3.97 -18.19 -4.44
CA GLY A 181 -2.94 -19.17 -4.84
C GLY A 181 -3.35 -19.95 -6.09
N HIS A 182 -2.53 -20.94 -6.49
CA HIS A 182 -2.80 -22.00 -7.48
C HIS A 182 -3.92 -21.73 -8.51
N GLY A 183 -3.56 -21.10 -9.65
CA GLY A 183 -4.50 -20.87 -10.77
C GLY A 183 -5.06 -19.45 -10.85
N SER A 184 -4.80 -18.56 -9.89
CA SER A 184 -5.24 -17.17 -10.00
C SER A 184 -4.59 -16.45 -11.19
N ILE A 185 -5.43 -15.98 -12.11
CA ILE A 185 -5.04 -15.19 -13.27
C ILE A 185 -5.16 -13.68 -13.04
N SER A 186 -5.80 -13.22 -11.96
CA SER A 186 -5.99 -11.79 -11.73
C SER A 186 -4.66 -11.08 -11.44
N ARG A 187 -4.56 -9.83 -11.90
CA ARG A 187 -3.38 -8.97 -11.73
C ARG A 187 -3.75 -7.72 -10.93
N ALA A 188 -2.77 -7.19 -10.20
CA ALA A 188 -2.86 -5.89 -9.55
C ALA A 188 -1.60 -5.09 -9.84
N PHE A 189 -1.73 -3.77 -9.84
CA PHE A 189 -0.60 -2.86 -9.76
C PHE A 189 -0.01 -2.94 -8.35
N TYR A 190 1.31 -3.10 -8.28
CA TYR A 190 2.07 -3.04 -7.04
C TYR A 190 3.13 -1.95 -7.13
N ALA A 191 3.31 -1.20 -6.05
CA ALA A 191 4.49 -0.38 -5.83
C ALA A 191 5.68 -1.30 -5.53
N ARG A 192 6.74 -1.17 -6.32
CA ARG A 192 8.01 -1.85 -6.08
C ARG A 192 8.74 -1.24 -4.87
N LYS A 193 9.74 -1.97 -4.37
CA LYS A 193 10.50 -1.57 -3.18
C LYS A 193 11.22 -0.24 -3.37
N ASN A 194 11.77 0.02 -4.55
CA ASN A 194 12.36 1.31 -4.89
C ASN A 194 11.33 2.44 -4.82
N LEU A 195 10.10 2.25 -5.31
CA LEU A 195 9.04 3.26 -5.18
C LEU A 195 8.72 3.55 -3.71
N LEU A 196 8.61 2.49 -2.90
CA LEU A 196 8.41 2.65 -1.45
C LEU A 196 9.58 3.38 -0.80
N ASN A 197 10.82 3.11 -1.20
CA ASN A 197 11.99 3.89 -0.72
C ASN A 197 11.88 5.36 -1.09
N SER A 198 11.50 5.68 -2.33
CA SER A 198 11.31 7.07 -2.76
C SER A 198 10.15 7.77 -2.05
N ILE A 199 9.08 7.04 -1.71
CA ILE A 199 7.94 7.55 -0.93
C ILE A 199 8.34 7.86 0.50
N PHE A 200 8.99 6.92 1.18
CA PHE A 200 9.27 7.05 2.59
C PHE A 200 10.54 7.85 2.88
N LYS A 201 11.56 7.84 2.02
CA LYS A 201 12.85 8.54 2.22
C LYS A 201 13.32 8.44 3.67
N PHE A 202 13.58 7.20 4.11
CA PHE A 202 14.19 6.95 5.42
C PHE A 202 15.60 7.52 5.47
#